data_AF-A0A7J7TPE0-F1
#
_entry.id   AF-A0A7J7TPE0-F1
#
_cell.length_a   1.000
_cell.length_b   1.000
_cell.length_c   1.000
_cell.angle_alpha   90.00
_cell.angle_beta   90.00
_cell.angle_gamma   90.00
#
_symmetry.space_group_name_H-M   'P 1'
#
loop_
_entity.id
_entity.type
_entity.pdbx_description
1 polymer ?
#
loop_
_entity_poly.entity_id
_entity_poly.type
_entity_poly.pdbx_seq_one_letter_code
_entity_poly.pdbx_strand_id
1 'polypeptide(L)'
;MATKQRPFHLVVFGASGFTGQFVTEEVAREQMDPEGSSRLAWAVAGRCREKLQRVLERAAEKLGRPTLPTEVGIIICDISNPASLDEMAKQATIVLNCVGPYRFYGEPVVKACVENGTSCIDISGEPHVL
;
A
#
# COMPACT_ATOMS: atom_id res chain seq x y z
N MET A 1 -11.39 4.02 21.40
CA MET A 1 -11.17 2.59 21.11
C MET A 1 -9.67 2.40 20.94
N ALA A 2 -9.03 1.54 21.74
CA ALA A 2 -7.60 1.28 21.59
C ALA A 2 -7.38 0.70 20.19
N THR A 3 -6.60 1.39 19.36
CA THR A 3 -6.09 0.81 18.12
C THR A 3 -5.33 -0.45 18.53
N LYS A 4 -5.83 -1.63 18.12
CA LYS A 4 -4.98 -2.83 18.09
C LYS A 4 -3.68 -2.40 17.41
N GLN A 5 -2.52 -2.67 18.01
CA GLN A 5 -1.24 -2.30 17.40
C GLN A 5 -1.18 -2.94 16.01
N ARG A 6 -1.33 -2.11 14.98
CA ARG A 6 -1.23 -2.52 13.58
C ARG A 6 0.24 -2.37 13.17
N PRO A 7 0.84 -3.38 12.52
CA PRO A 7 2.25 -3.34 12.14
C PRO A 7 2.56 -2.22 11.13
N PHE A 8 1.58 -1.81 10.31
CA PHE A 8 1.77 -0.78 9.31
C PHE A 8 0.79 0.39 9.51
N HIS A 9 1.32 1.60 9.44
CA HIS A 9 0.52 2.82 9.35
C HIS A 9 -0.05 2.97 7.95
N LEU A 10 0.72 2.62 6.92
CA LEU A 10 0.34 2.74 5.50
C LEU A 10 0.66 1.45 4.73
N VAL A 11 -0.30 0.99 3.93
CA VAL A 11 -0.06 -0.06 2.91
C VAL A 11 -0.41 0.48 1.54
N VAL A 12 0.53 0.43 0.59
CA VAL A 12 0.30 0.76 -0.83
C VAL A 12 -0.14 -0.50 -1.56
N PHE A 13 -1.44 -0.64 -1.82
CA PHE A 13 -1.99 -1.81 -2.53
C PHE A 13 -2.01 -1.58 -4.04
N GLY A 14 -1.53 -2.57 -4.81
CA GLY A 14 -1.31 -2.40 -6.25
C GLY A 14 0.03 -1.74 -6.56
N ALA A 15 1.01 -1.85 -5.67
CA ALA A 15 2.31 -1.16 -5.77
C ALA A 15 3.11 -1.50 -7.04
N SER A 16 2.93 -2.70 -7.63
CA SER A 16 3.57 -3.05 -8.90
C SER A 16 2.86 -2.49 -10.15
N GLY A 17 1.67 -1.90 -9.99
CA GLY A 17 0.93 -1.24 -11.07
C GLY A 17 1.60 0.06 -11.52
N PHE A 18 1.10 0.66 -12.60
CA PHE A 18 1.69 1.88 -13.15
C PHE A 18 1.75 3.01 -12.11
N THR A 19 0.61 3.44 -11.58
CA THR A 19 0.58 4.51 -10.58
C THR A 19 1.13 4.06 -9.22
N GLY A 20 0.92 2.79 -8.85
CA GLY A 20 1.44 2.23 -7.60
C GLY A 20 2.96 2.33 -7.47
N GLN A 21 3.70 2.24 -8.58
CA GLN A 21 5.15 2.43 -8.59
C GLN A 21 5.54 3.85 -8.20
N PHE A 22 4.90 4.87 -8.80
CA PHE A 22 5.15 6.27 -8.45
C PHE A 22 4.76 6.55 -7.00
N VAL A 23 3.60 6.08 -6.53
CA VAL A 23 3.20 6.23 -5.13
C VAL A 23 4.24 5.61 -4.18
N THR A 24 4.77 4.43 -4.52
CA THR A 24 5.81 3.76 -3.73
C THR A 24 7.10 4.60 -3.68
N GLU A 25 7.49 5.20 -4.80
CA GLU A 25 8.64 6.10 -4.87
C GLU A 25 8.44 7.35 -4.01
N GLU A 26 7.25 7.96 -4.05
CA GLU A 26 6.95 9.15 -3.25
C GLU A 26 6.93 8.83 -1.76
N VAL A 27 6.28 7.73 -1.36
CA VAL A 27 6.33 7.29 0.04
C VAL A 27 7.77 7.05 0.45
N ALA A 28 8.59 6.37 -0.36
CA ALA A 28 9.99 6.15 -0.05
C ALA A 28 10.78 7.47 0.10
N ARG A 29 10.54 8.45 -0.78
CA ARG A 29 11.17 9.78 -0.68
C ARG A 29 10.82 10.48 0.63
N GLU A 30 9.53 10.57 0.95
CA GLU A 30 9.05 11.24 2.17
C GLU A 30 9.58 10.55 3.44
N GLN A 31 9.65 9.22 3.46
CA GLN A 31 10.17 8.45 4.60
C GLN A 31 11.69 8.61 4.81
N MET A 32 12.39 9.16 3.81
CA MET A 32 13.83 9.38 3.85
C MET A 32 14.21 10.84 4.12
N ASP A 33 13.25 11.76 4.13
CA ASP A 33 13.49 13.16 4.45
C ASP A 33 13.89 13.32 5.94
N PRO A 34 15.11 13.79 6.26
CA PRO A 34 15.55 14.00 7.64
C PRO A 34 14.76 15.08 8.39
N GLU A 35 14.15 16.02 7.65
CA GLU A 35 13.33 17.11 8.18
C GLU A 35 11.83 16.78 8.14
N GLY A 36 11.48 15.63 7.53
CA GLY A 36 10.11 15.14 7.39
C GLY A 36 9.46 14.76 8.72
N SER A 37 8.12 14.76 8.72
CA SER A 37 7.32 14.23 9.83
C SER A 37 7.66 12.76 10.10
N SER A 38 7.57 12.34 11.36
CA SER A 38 7.90 11.01 11.89
C SER A 38 7.88 9.84 10.90
N ARG A 39 8.91 8.99 10.93
CA ARG A 39 8.94 7.73 10.16
C ARG A 39 7.70 6.87 10.45
N LEU A 40 7.05 6.44 9.39
CA LEU A 40 5.87 5.57 9.41
C LEU A 40 6.30 4.17 8.98
N ALA A 41 6.01 3.17 9.80
CA ALA A 41 6.02 1.78 9.34
C ALA A 41 5.04 1.60 8.17
N TRP A 42 5.53 1.12 7.03
CA TRP A 42 4.73 0.98 5.80
C TRP A 42 5.07 -0.29 5.03
N ALA A 43 4.16 -0.70 4.14
CA ALA A 43 4.35 -1.86 3.28
C ALA A 43 3.83 -1.63 1.86
N VAL A 44 4.35 -2.42 0.93
CA VAL A 44 3.80 -2.57 -0.43
C VAL A 44 3.01 -3.87 -0.53
N ALA A 45 1.88 -3.83 -1.22
CA ALA A 45 1.01 -4.98 -1.39
C ALA A 45 0.64 -5.25 -2.85
N GLY A 46 0.56 -6.54 -3.19
CA GLY A 46 0.20 -7.01 -4.54
C GLY A 46 0.41 -8.52 -4.72
N ARG A 47 0.17 -9.02 -5.93
CA ARG A 47 0.08 -10.46 -6.20
C ARG A 47 1.41 -11.20 -6.33
N CYS A 48 2.48 -10.49 -6.68
CA CYS A 48 3.76 -11.11 -7.04
C CYS A 48 4.90 -10.46 -6.24
N ARG A 49 5.51 -11.26 -5.35
CA ARG A 49 6.56 -10.81 -4.44
C ARG A 49 7.75 -10.22 -5.18
N GLU A 50 8.14 -10.87 -6.26
CA GLU A 50 9.31 -10.52 -7.08
C GLU A 50 9.07 -9.20 -7.83
N LYS A 51 7.82 -8.88 -8.18
CA LYS A 51 7.48 -7.56 -8.75
C LYS A 51 7.53 -6.48 -7.69
N LEU A 52 7.02 -6.76 -6.48
CA LEU A 52 7.06 -5.80 -5.37
C LEU A 52 8.49 -5.47 -4.95
N GLN A 53 9.37 -6.48 -4.85
CA GLN A 53 10.80 -6.29 -4.59
C GLN A 53 11.45 -5.37 -5.64
N ARG A 54 11.20 -5.63 -6.93
CA ARG A 54 11.70 -4.76 -8.01
C ARG A 54 11.20 -3.32 -7.94
N VAL A 55 9.99 -3.07 -7.44
CA VAL A 55 9.51 -1.70 -7.22
C VAL A 55 10.31 -1.02 -6.11
N LEU A 56 10.58 -1.73 -5.01
CA LEU A 56 11.38 -1.18 -3.90
C LEU A 56 12.83 -0.93 -4.32
N GLU A 57 13.43 -1.84 -5.10
CA GLU A 57 14.77 -1.66 -5.70
C GLU A 57 14.80 -0.42 -6.59
N ARG A 58 13.84 -0.30 -7.52
CA ARG A 58 13.73 0.86 -8.41
C ARG A 58 13.55 2.17 -7.65
N ALA A 59 12.76 2.17 -6.57
CA ALA A 59 12.57 3.32 -5.72
C ALA A 59 13.88 3.72 -5.02
N ALA A 60 14.65 2.76 -4.51
CA ALA A 60 15.98 3.02 -3.95
C ALA A 60 16.94 3.64 -4.99
N GLU A 61 16.99 3.06 -6.19
CA GLU A 61 17.84 3.54 -7.29
C GLU A 61 17.53 5.00 -7.65
N LYS A 62 16.24 5.36 -7.79
CA LYS A 62 15.82 6.73 -8.08
C LYS A 62 16.18 7.73 -6.99
N LEU A 63 16.27 7.27 -5.75
CA LEU A 63 16.71 8.08 -4.61
C LEU A 63 18.24 8.09 -4.45
N GLY A 64 18.99 7.50 -5.39
CA GLY A 64 20.45 7.45 -5.35
C GLY A 64 20.98 6.54 -4.23
N ARG A 65 20.25 5.48 -3.91
CA ARG A 65 20.58 4.55 -2.81
C ARG A 65 20.73 3.12 -3.30
N PRO A 66 21.58 2.31 -2.63
CA PRO A 66 21.69 0.89 -2.95
C PRO A 66 20.42 0.12 -2.57
N THR A 67 19.76 0.49 -1.48
CA THR A 67 18.53 -0.14 -0.97
C THR A 67 17.68 0.85 -0.18
N LEU A 68 16.37 0.60 -0.10
CA LEU A 68 15.50 1.24 0.89
C LEU A 68 15.77 0.65 2.29
N PRO A 69 15.36 1.33 3.37
CA PRO A 69 15.43 0.76 4.71
C PRO A 69 14.81 -0.64 4.74
N THR A 70 15.43 -1.56 5.48
CA THR A 70 14.99 -2.98 5.59
C THR A 70 13.59 -3.14 6.20
N GLU A 71 13.02 -2.04 6.69
CA GLU A 71 11.76 -1.96 7.42
C GLU A 71 10.52 -1.91 6.52
N VAL A 72 10.68 -1.80 5.18
CA VAL A 72 9.53 -1.80 4.27
C VAL A 72 8.93 -3.20 4.16
N GLY A 73 7.68 -3.34 4.60
CA GLY A 73 6.95 -4.61 4.53
C GLY A 73 6.55 -4.99 3.10
N ILE A 74 6.38 -6.30 2.86
CA ILE A 74 5.80 -6.83 1.62
C ILE A 74 4.63 -7.74 1.98
N ILE A 75 3.44 -7.41 1.46
CA ILE A 75 2.21 -8.18 1.68
C ILE A 75 1.75 -8.79 0.35
N ILE A 76 1.54 -10.10 0.33
CA ILE A 76 0.93 -10.76 -0.82
C ILE A 76 -0.59 -10.64 -0.71
N CYS A 77 -1.19 -9.93 -1.67
CA CYS A 77 -2.60 -9.64 -1.70
C CYS A 77 -3.13 -9.73 -3.13
N ASP A 78 -4.21 -10.47 -3.31
CA ASP A 78 -4.92 -10.62 -4.58
C ASP A 78 -6.35 -10.10 -4.42
N ILE A 79 -6.73 -9.16 -5.29
CA ILE A 79 -8.07 -8.57 -5.31
C ILE A 79 -9.18 -9.61 -5.50
N SER A 80 -8.88 -10.72 -6.19
CA SER A 80 -9.81 -11.84 -6.41
C SER A 80 -9.93 -12.79 -5.22
N ASN A 81 -9.12 -12.60 -4.17
CA ASN A 81 -9.12 -13.40 -2.97
C ASN A 81 -9.51 -12.55 -1.74
N PRO A 82 -10.79 -12.59 -1.32
CA PRO A 82 -11.29 -11.82 -0.17
C PRO A 82 -10.49 -12.04 1.12
N ALA A 83 -10.06 -13.27 1.41
CA ALA A 83 -9.28 -13.55 2.61
C ALA A 83 -7.93 -12.82 2.60
N SER A 84 -7.31 -12.65 1.42
CA SER A 84 -6.06 -11.90 1.32
C SER A 84 -6.26 -10.39 1.52
N LEU A 85 -7.42 -9.85 1.11
CA LEU A 85 -7.79 -8.45 1.37
C LEU A 85 -8.01 -8.21 2.86
N ASP A 86 -8.68 -9.14 3.55
CA ASP A 86 -8.87 -9.08 5.00
C ASP A 86 -7.55 -9.12 5.76
N GLU A 87 -6.66 -10.03 5.41
CA GLU A 87 -5.34 -10.14 6.05
C GLU A 87 -4.48 -8.88 5.82
N MET A 88 -4.55 -8.27 4.64
CA MET A 88 -3.91 -6.97 4.40
C MET A 88 -4.54 -5.87 5.25
N ALA A 89 -5.88 -5.78 5.26
CA ALA A 89 -6.60 -4.72 5.96
C ALA A 89 -6.36 -4.75 7.47
N LYS A 90 -6.31 -5.93 8.11
CA LYS A 90 -6.01 -6.09 9.55
C LYS A 90 -4.65 -5.51 9.96
N GLN A 91 -3.69 -5.50 9.04
CA GLN A 91 -2.32 -5.10 9.29
C GLN A 91 -2.07 -3.60 9.11
N ALA A 92 -3.04 -2.86 8.55
CA ALA A 92 -2.85 -1.48 8.10
C ALA A 92 -3.74 -0.49 8.84
N THR A 93 -3.21 0.68 9.20
CA THR A 93 -4.06 1.81 9.64
C THR A 93 -4.78 2.43 8.43
N ILE A 94 -4.04 2.61 7.33
CA ILE A 94 -4.52 3.11 6.05
C ILE A 94 -4.09 2.16 4.93
N VAL A 95 -5.01 1.82 4.04
CA VAL A 95 -4.72 1.21 2.74
C VAL A 95 -4.88 2.29 1.67
N LEU A 96 -3.80 2.57 0.94
CA LEU A 96 -3.83 3.38 -0.28
C LEU A 96 -3.97 2.43 -1.47
N ASN A 97 -5.17 2.38 -2.04
CA ASN A 97 -5.54 1.50 -3.13
C ASN A 97 -5.19 2.13 -4.49
N CYS A 98 -4.26 1.49 -5.20
CA CYS A 98 -3.89 1.80 -6.58
C CYS A 98 -4.40 0.72 -7.57
N VAL A 99 -5.33 -0.14 -7.16
CA VAL A 99 -5.86 -1.24 -7.98
C VAL A 99 -7.09 -0.77 -8.75
N GLY A 100 -6.88 -0.39 -10.00
CA GLY A 100 -7.95 -0.12 -10.97
C GLY A 100 -8.23 -1.30 -11.91
N PRO A 101 -9.35 -1.28 -12.64
CA PRO A 101 -10.40 -0.25 -12.62
C PRO A 101 -11.27 -0.32 -11.35
N TYR A 102 -11.55 0.84 -10.73
CA TYR A 102 -12.18 0.91 -9.40
C TYR A 102 -13.64 0.52 -9.43
N ARG A 103 -14.33 0.74 -10.55
CA ARG A 103 -15.69 0.22 -10.78
C ARG A 103 -15.82 -1.27 -10.48
N PHE A 104 -14.77 -2.06 -10.74
CA PHE A 104 -14.80 -3.51 -10.55
C PHE A 104 -14.07 -3.96 -9.28
N TYR A 105 -13.04 -3.22 -8.87
CA TYR A 105 -12.11 -3.64 -7.82
C TYR A 105 -12.11 -2.76 -6.58
N GLY A 106 -12.84 -1.64 -6.57
CA GLY A 106 -12.91 -0.72 -5.43
C GLY A 106 -13.71 -1.30 -4.27
N GLU A 107 -14.94 -1.77 -4.54
CA GLU A 107 -15.86 -2.25 -3.51
C GLU A 107 -15.26 -3.38 -2.64
N PRO A 108 -14.59 -4.42 -3.19
CA PRO A 108 -13.97 -5.45 -2.36
C PRO A 108 -12.92 -4.91 -1.38
N VAL A 109 -12.13 -3.91 -1.80
CA VAL A 109 -11.10 -3.30 -0.94
C VAL A 109 -11.75 -2.46 0.15
N VAL A 110 -12.74 -1.64 -0.20
CA VAL A 110 -13.48 -0.81 0.77
C VAL A 110 -14.17 -1.70 1.80
N LYS A 111 -14.83 -2.78 1.36
CA LYS A 111 -15.49 -3.74 2.23
C LYS A 111 -14.53 -4.34 3.25
N ALA A 112 -13.39 -4.90 2.81
CA ALA A 112 -12.38 -5.45 3.70
C ALA A 112 -11.83 -4.40 4.68
N CYS A 113 -11.65 -3.16 4.22
CA CYS A 113 -11.21 -2.06 5.07
C CYS A 113 -12.25 -1.72 6.16
N VAL A 114 -13.53 -1.58 5.79
CA VAL A 114 -14.62 -1.30 6.73
C VAL A 114 -14.76 -2.40 7.78
N GLU A 115 -14.76 -3.67 7.35
CA GLU A 115 -14.91 -4.84 8.23
C GLU A 115 -13.76 -4.96 9.25
N ASN A 116 -12.56 -4.46 8.89
CA ASN A 116 -11.37 -4.51 9.75
C ASN A 116 -11.04 -3.18 10.44
N GLY A 117 -11.88 -2.15 10.27
CA GLY A 117 -11.69 -0.81 10.84
C GLY A 117 -10.49 -0.04 10.27
N THR A 118 -10.17 -0.28 9.01
CA THR A 118 -9.03 0.29 8.28
C THR A 118 -9.51 1.41 7.38
N SER A 119 -8.77 2.52 7.35
CA SER A 119 -9.11 3.62 6.44
C SER A 119 -8.69 3.23 5.03
N CYS A 120 -9.57 3.45 4.05
CA CYS A 120 -9.28 3.23 2.64
C CYS A 120 -9.19 4.58 1.94
N ILE A 121 -8.12 4.79 1.19
CA ILE A 121 -7.93 5.94 0.29
C ILE A 121 -7.61 5.37 -1.09
N ASP A 122 -8.12 5.97 -2.15
CA ASP A 122 -7.77 5.59 -3.51
C ASP A 122 -7.45 6.83 -4.37
N ILE A 123 -6.96 6.58 -5.57
CA ILE A 123 -6.62 7.60 -6.57
C ILE A 123 -7.64 7.65 -7.71
N SER A 124 -8.86 7.14 -7.48
CA SER A 124 -9.89 7.04 -8.51
C SER A 124 -10.37 8.44 -8.95
N GLY A 125 -10.42 8.65 -10.26
CA GLY A 125 -11.17 9.74 -10.87
C GLY A 125 -12.49 9.27 -11.50
N GLU A 126 -12.88 8.01 -11.28
CA GLU A 126 -14.08 7.44 -11.91
C GLU A 126 -15.34 7.97 -11.21
N PRO A 127 -16.36 8.47 -11.95
CA PRO A 127 -17.55 9.09 -11.37
C PRO A 127 -18.48 8.11 -10.65
N HIS A 128 -18.27 6.81 -10.83
CA HIS A 128 -19.02 5.75 -10.17
C HIS A 128 -18.05 4.90 -9.37
N VAL A 129 -17.76 5.37 -8.17
CA VAL A 129 -17.11 4.61 -7.11
C VAL A 129 -17.98 4.77 -5.87
N LEU A 130 -18.49 3.63 -5.36
CA LEU A 130 -19.53 3.47 -4.33
C LEU A 130 -20.98 3.57 -4.85
#